data_AF-A0A3D4SY06-F1
#
_entry.id   AF-A0A3D4SY06-F1
#
_cell.length_a   1.000
_cell.length_b   1.000
_cell.length_c   1.000
_cell.angle_alpha   90.00
_cell.angle_beta   90.00
_cell.angle_gamma   90.00
#
_symmetry.space_group_name_H-M   'P 1'
#
loop_
_entity.id
_entity.type
_entity.pdbx_description
1 polymer ?
#
loop_
_entity_poly.entity_id
_entity_poly.type
_entity_poly.pdbx_seq_one_letter_code
_entity_poly.pdbx_strand_id
1 'polypeptide(L)'
;SDDVPSDFRAALRSAERYSDMMHMSKAGLYDQLTSEYADKFSPEAAQYAVDNIDADWNANALESAKNYQETMSMSPEAIRDQLSSEYGGKFTQEEADYAVANLG
;
A
#
# COMPACT_ATOMS: atom_id res chain seq x y z
N SER A 1 -25.55 -19.99 -0.04
CA SER A 1 -24.68 -19.38 0.98
C SER A 1 -23.49 -18.85 0.22
N ASP A 2 -23.47 -17.54 -0.01
CA ASP A 2 -22.39 -16.85 -0.71
C ASP A 2 -21.23 -16.65 0.27
N ASP A 3 -20.62 -17.76 0.65
CA ASP A 3 -19.49 -17.76 1.58
C ASP A 3 -18.24 -17.37 0.80
N VAL A 4 -17.59 -16.27 1.20
CA VAL A 4 -16.36 -15.79 0.57
C VAL A 4 -15.31 -16.92 0.61
N PRO A 5 -14.62 -17.25 -0.50
CA PRO A 5 -13.63 -18.32 -0.50
C PRO A 5 -12.54 -18.13 0.58
N SER A 6 -11.98 -19.25 1.09
CA SER A 6 -10.94 -19.21 2.12
C SER A 6 -9.74 -18.34 1.73
N ASP A 7 -9.37 -18.40 0.46
CA ASP A 7 -8.18 -17.75 -0.08
C ASP A 7 -8.37 -16.24 -0.16
N PHE A 8 -9.60 -15.79 -0.42
CA PHE A 8 -9.98 -14.37 -0.45
C PHE A 8 -9.90 -13.76 0.96
N ARG A 9 -10.37 -14.50 1.98
CA ARG A 9 -10.20 -14.11 3.38
C ARG A 9 -8.75 -14.12 3.83
N ALA A 10 -7.94 -15.04 3.32
CA ALA A 10 -6.51 -15.09 3.61
C ALA A 10 -5.77 -13.89 2.99
N ALA A 11 -6.09 -13.56 1.74
CA ALA A 11 -5.56 -12.38 1.06
C ALA A 11 -5.92 -11.08 1.78
N LEU A 12 -7.18 -10.94 2.23
CA LEU A 12 -7.62 -9.78 3.02
C LEU A 12 -6.79 -9.62 4.31
N ARG A 13 -6.61 -10.71 5.07
CA ARG A 13 -5.77 -10.67 6.28
C ARG A 13 -4.30 -10.37 5.98
N SER A 14 -3.77 -10.81 4.83
CA SER A 14 -2.42 -10.43 4.40
C SER A 14 -2.34 -8.94 4.05
N ALA A 15 -3.34 -8.41 3.35
CA ALA A 15 -3.42 -7.00 2.99
C ALA A 15 -3.42 -6.11 4.24
N GLU A 16 -4.24 -6.46 5.25
CA GLU A 16 -4.28 -5.78 6.56
C GLU A 16 -2.88 -5.74 7.20
N ARG A 17 -2.19 -6.89 7.28
CA ARG A 17 -0.83 -6.95 7.87
C ARG A 17 0.17 -6.09 7.11
N TYR A 18 0.16 -6.12 5.78
CA TYR A 18 1.08 -5.31 4.98
C TYR A 18 0.77 -3.82 5.07
N SER A 19 -0.51 -3.45 5.11
CA SER A 19 -0.93 -2.06 5.36
C SER A 19 -0.43 -1.58 6.73
N ASP A 20 -0.62 -2.37 7.77
CA ASP A 20 -0.25 -1.99 9.15
C ASP A 20 1.26 -1.93 9.37
N MET A 21 2.02 -2.87 8.78
CA MET A 21 3.46 -3.00 9.04
C MET A 21 4.34 -2.25 8.05
N MET A 22 3.89 -2.14 6.80
CA MET A 22 4.69 -1.57 5.70
C MET A 22 4.05 -0.35 5.07
N HIS A 23 2.84 0.02 5.50
CA HIS A 23 2.15 1.23 5.05
C HIS A 23 2.05 1.32 3.52
N MET A 24 1.80 0.18 2.87
CA MET A 24 1.78 0.10 1.40
C MET A 24 0.57 0.81 0.82
N SER A 25 0.71 1.32 -0.41
CA SER A 25 -0.41 1.80 -1.22
C SER A 25 -1.33 0.66 -1.65
N LYS A 26 -2.55 1.00 -2.09
CA LYS A 26 -3.49 0.01 -2.64
C LYS A 26 -2.87 -0.80 -3.79
N ALA A 27 -2.18 -0.12 -4.71
CA ALA A 27 -1.51 -0.78 -5.83
C ALA A 27 -0.30 -1.63 -5.37
N GLY A 28 0.49 -1.12 -4.43
CA GLY A 28 1.61 -1.86 -3.86
C GLY A 28 1.16 -3.13 -3.13
N LEU A 29 0.03 -3.09 -2.41
CA LEU A 29 -0.56 -4.26 -1.78
C LEU A 29 -1.00 -5.31 -2.80
N TYR A 30 -1.65 -4.90 -3.88
CA TYR A 30 -2.05 -5.83 -4.93
C TYR A 30 -0.82 -6.56 -5.52
N ASP A 31 0.23 -5.82 -5.84
CA ASP A 31 1.49 -6.38 -6.37
C ASP A 31 2.14 -7.32 -5.35
N GLN A 32 2.15 -6.94 -4.06
CA GLN A 32 2.72 -7.75 -2.99
C GLN A 32 1.95 -9.06 -2.78
N LEU A 33 0.62 -9.02 -2.81
CA LEU A 33 -0.24 -10.18 -2.63
C LEU A 33 -0.12 -11.17 -3.80
N THR A 34 0.04 -10.66 -5.03
CA THR A 34 0.15 -11.48 -6.24
C THR A 34 1.59 -11.93 -6.54
N SER A 35 2.59 -11.37 -5.87
CA SER A 35 4.01 -11.64 -6.14
C SER A 35 4.38 -13.11 -5.96
N GLU A 36 5.11 -13.64 -6.95
CA GLU A 36 5.74 -14.96 -6.96
C GLU A 36 6.83 -15.15 -5.88
N TYR A 37 7.15 -14.11 -5.11
CA TYR A 37 8.14 -14.18 -4.02
C TYR A 37 7.53 -13.90 -2.65
N ALA A 38 6.23 -13.64 -2.59
CA ALA A 38 5.51 -13.34 -1.37
C ALA A 38 4.36 -14.35 -1.17
N ASP A 39 3.12 -13.87 -1.14
CA ASP A 39 1.96 -14.71 -0.80
C ASP A 39 1.42 -15.53 -1.99
N LYS A 40 1.67 -15.10 -3.23
CA LYS A 40 1.22 -15.77 -4.46
C LYS A 40 -0.29 -16.01 -4.53
N PHE A 41 -1.09 -15.08 -4.00
CA PHE A 41 -2.53 -15.14 -4.17
C PHE A 41 -2.92 -14.96 -5.64
N SER A 42 -4.06 -15.52 -6.04
CA SER A 42 -4.59 -15.26 -7.37
C SER A 42 -4.94 -13.77 -7.53
N PRO A 43 -4.89 -13.23 -8.76
CA PRO A 43 -5.33 -11.87 -9.04
C PRO A 43 -6.70 -11.53 -8.46
N GLU A 44 -7.66 -12.46 -8.50
CA GLU A 44 -9.02 -12.26 -8.00
C GLU A 44 -9.06 -12.15 -6.47
N ALA A 45 -8.29 -12.99 -5.77
CA ALA A 45 -8.21 -12.94 -4.30
C ALA A 45 -7.49 -11.67 -3.82
N ALA A 46 -6.42 -11.27 -4.51
CA ALA A 46 -5.71 -10.03 -4.22
C ALA A 46 -6.58 -8.79 -4.52
N GLN A 47 -7.30 -8.78 -5.64
CA GLN A 47 -8.23 -7.71 -5.98
C GLN A 47 -9.34 -7.60 -4.93
N TYR A 48 -9.93 -8.73 -4.53
CA TYR A 48 -10.91 -8.76 -3.45
C TYR A 48 -10.32 -8.17 -2.17
N ALA A 49 -9.09 -8.53 -1.79
CA ALA A 49 -8.45 -8.03 -0.58
C ALA A 49 -8.30 -6.50 -0.61
N VAL A 50 -7.74 -5.93 -1.68
CA VAL A 50 -7.51 -4.47 -1.77
C VAL A 50 -8.79 -3.66 -1.98
N ASP A 51 -9.89 -4.29 -2.40
CA ASP A 51 -11.21 -3.65 -2.50
C ASP A 51 -12.02 -3.71 -1.21
N ASN A 52 -11.71 -4.65 -0.31
CA ASN A 52 -12.47 -4.86 0.92
C ASN A 52 -11.69 -4.55 2.21
N ILE A 53 -10.39 -4.25 2.10
CA ILE A 53 -9.60 -3.76 3.23
C ILE A 53 -10.10 -2.39 3.68
N ASP A 54 -10.24 -2.22 5.00
CA ASP A 54 -10.47 -0.92 5.64
C ASP A 54 -9.11 -0.30 5.98
N ALA A 55 -8.54 0.44 5.02
CA ALA A 55 -7.24 1.09 5.17
C ALA A 55 -7.35 2.59 4.92
N ASP A 56 -6.67 3.38 5.77
CA ASP A 56 -6.47 4.80 5.55
C ASP A 56 -5.24 5.00 4.65
N TRP A 57 -5.47 5.13 3.35
CA TRP A 57 -4.40 5.28 2.37
C TRP A 57 -3.59 6.56 2.53
N ASN A 58 -4.22 7.63 3.04
CA ASN A 58 -3.56 8.89 3.34
C ASN A 58 -2.61 8.73 4.54
N ALA A 59 -3.04 7.99 5.57
CA ALA A 59 -2.17 7.64 6.69
C ALA A 59 -1.00 6.76 6.25
N ASN A 60 -1.24 5.76 5.39
CA ASN A 60 -0.18 4.92 4.83
C ASN A 60 0.85 5.73 4.02
N ALA A 61 0.37 6.66 3.17
CA ALA A 61 1.23 7.54 2.39
C ALA A 61 2.07 8.45 3.30
N LEU A 62 1.47 9.01 4.35
CA LEU A 62 2.18 9.86 5.32
C LEU A 62 3.25 9.08 6.08
N GLU A 63 2.98 7.85 6.50
CA GLU A 63 3.98 7.05 7.22
C GLU A 63 5.12 6.58 6.30
N SER A 64 4.80 6.23 5.06
CA SER A 64 5.80 5.99 4.01
C SER A 64 6.67 7.23 3.74
N ALA A 65 6.04 8.41 3.70
CA ALA A 65 6.73 9.69 3.51
C ALA A 65 7.73 9.98 4.63
N LYS A 66 7.32 9.79 5.88
CA LYS A 66 8.21 9.92 7.05
C LYS A 66 9.35 8.93 6.97
N ASN A 67 9.08 7.67 6.59
CA ASN A 67 10.13 6.67 6.44
C ASN A 67 11.18 7.08 5.39
N TYR A 68 10.77 7.58 4.22
CA TYR A 68 11.70 8.12 3.22
C TYR A 68 12.47 9.34 3.72
N GLN A 69 11.80 10.24 4.46
CA GLN A 69 12.47 11.39 5.06
C GLN A 69 13.55 10.97 6.08
N GLU A 70 13.21 10.06 6.98
CA GLU A 70 14.10 9.63 8.08
C GLU A 70 15.25 8.74 7.60
N THR A 71 14.97 7.78 6.74
CA THR A 71 15.95 6.74 6.35
C THR A 71 16.78 7.14 5.13
N MET A 72 16.24 7.97 4.25
CA MET A 72 16.89 8.36 2.99
C MET A 72 17.19 9.87 2.91
N SER A 73 16.76 10.67 3.89
CA SER A 73 16.99 12.13 3.92
C SER A 73 16.49 12.84 2.66
N MET A 74 15.39 12.35 2.07
CA MET A 74 14.82 12.88 0.84
C MET A 74 14.12 14.23 1.09
N SER A 75 14.13 15.10 0.08
CA SER A 75 13.35 16.35 0.12
C SER A 75 11.84 16.06 -0.03
N PRO A 76 10.95 16.97 0.40
CA PRO A 76 9.50 16.81 0.23
C PRO A 76 9.07 16.52 -1.21
N GLU A 77 9.68 17.20 -2.20
CA GLU A 77 9.39 16.97 -3.62
C GLU A 77 9.87 15.60 -4.09
N ALA A 78 11.07 15.17 -3.69
CA ALA A 78 11.57 13.84 -4.03
C ALA A 78 10.73 12.74 -3.38
N ILE A 79 10.22 12.96 -2.15
CA ILE A 79 9.30 12.05 -1.48
C ILE A 79 7.98 11.95 -2.24
N ARG A 80 7.42 13.08 -2.70
CA ARG A 80 6.20 13.10 -3.52
C ARG A 80 6.37 12.22 -4.75
N ASP A 81 7.45 12.43 -5.50
CA ASP A 81 7.75 11.68 -6.72
C ASP A 81 7.98 10.19 -6.42
N GLN A 82 8.65 9.88 -5.31
CA GLN A 82 8.90 8.50 -4.91
C GLN A 82 7.63 7.77 -4.48
N LEU A 83 6.72 8.45 -3.78
CA LEU A 83 5.43 7.88 -3.37
C LEU A 83 4.55 7.56 -4.59
N SER A 84 4.49 8.44 -5.58
CA SER A 84 3.63 8.25 -6.76
C SER A 84 4.28 7.43 -7.89
N SER A 85 5.60 7.19 -7.83
CA SER A 85 6.33 6.43 -8.84
C SER A 85 5.84 4.98 -8.96
N GLU A 86 5.71 4.51 -10.20
CA GLU A 86 5.39 3.12 -10.54
C GLU A 86 6.42 2.10 -10.04
N TYR A 87 7.65 2.56 -9.73
CA TYR A 87 8.72 1.75 -9.17
C TYR A 87 8.98 2.05 -7.68
N GLY A 88 8.23 2.99 -7.11
CA GLY A 88 8.30 3.41 -5.72
C GLY A 88 7.07 2.99 -4.94
N GLY A 89 6.44 3.96 -4.28
CA GLY A 89 5.30 3.72 -3.38
C GLY A 89 3.99 3.35 -4.10
N LYS A 90 3.84 3.69 -5.38
CA LYS A 90 2.61 3.51 -6.18
C LYS A 90 1.34 4.08 -5.54
N PHE A 91 1.47 5.09 -4.70
CA PHE A 91 0.35 5.87 -4.20
C PHE A 91 -0.26 6.69 -5.35
N THR A 92 -1.53 7.05 -5.20
CA THR A 92 -2.11 8.06 -6.08
C THR A 92 -1.41 9.41 -5.87
N GLN A 93 -1.49 10.29 -6.87
CA GLN A 93 -0.91 11.62 -6.73
C GLN A 93 -1.54 12.40 -5.55
N GLU A 94 -2.84 12.22 -5.31
CA GLU A 94 -3.55 12.87 -4.20
C GLU A 94 -3.06 12.41 -2.83
N GLU A 95 -2.81 11.12 -2.65
CA GLU A 95 -2.23 10.55 -1.42
C GLU A 95 -0.79 11.02 -1.21
N ALA A 96 0.02 11.08 -2.27
CA ALA A 96 1.39 11.59 -2.21
C ALA A 96 1.42 13.09 -1.86
N ASP A 97 0.51 13.88 -2.45
CA ASP A 97 0.35 15.30 -2.16
C ASP A 97 -0.10 15.52 -0.71
N TYR A 98 -1.08 14.74 -0.24
CA TYR A 98 -1.53 14.75 1.14
C TYR A 98 -0.37 14.44 2.09
N ALA A 99 0.37 13.37 1.85
CA ALA A 99 1.47 12.95 2.69
C ALA A 99 2.51 14.07 2.85
N VAL A 100 2.93 14.67 1.74
CA VAL A 100 3.92 15.76 1.76
C VAL A 100 3.38 17.03 2.40
N ALA A 101 2.11 17.37 2.20
CA ALA A 101 1.49 18.52 2.86
C ALA A 101 1.40 18.37 4.40
N ASN A 102 1.46 17.13 4.90
CA ASN A 102 1.41 16.79 6.32
C ASN A 102 2.76 16.30 6.88
N LEU A 103 3.84 16.38 6.09
CA LEU A 103 5.20 16.26 6.60
C LEU A 103 5.52 17.52 7.43
N GLY A 104 5.87 17.31 8.70
CA GLY A 104 6.11 18.39 9.67
C GLY A 104 7.30 19.28 9.37
#